data_AF-A0A7S1JL75-F1
#
_entry.id   AF-A0A7S1JL75-F1
#
_cell.length_a   1.000
_cell.length_b   1.000
_cell.length_c   1.000
_cell.angle_alpha   90.00
_cell.angle_beta   90.00
_cell.angle_gamma   90.00
#
_symmetry.space_group_name_H-M   'P 1'
#
loop_
_entity.id
_entity.type
_entity.pdbx_description
1 polymer ?
#
loop_
_entity_poly.entity_id
_entity_poly.type
_entity_poly.pdbx_seq_one_letter_code
_entity_poly.pdbx_strand_id
1 'polypeptide(L)'
;GGPLGLFLAWSIMEDQSFMQLFWDLGDTSIGRRRRAVQLMVDTLKAEQQRGSGEKFSSDLEYSVKRLVRGLTSFRDCVRQGYASALTTVLSTFKKEVPRSDVLTQIDQATQITSKVSSNEHKDLLLGRLFGYLALQRCGFFNTKHCLPYIEGVYEGLWGVYDGKVYLQEAAAHAITLITRSVAQFDPSVSVKFITSRLSKVFDPHTLQLFADSLDQLDGDQHMMQIDDADDAQKSKTHNKKKDASGVGLRLNSPPCALLDILLRLRKRLESEMAPNDNAPDGIPPAAFKPWTFVHKNPLAGGRLRSVMVYLWGTPMYHPRLHSLWDSFLDLVFESPFNDAVSVFGTVWPEIDGHFFVTKVRYPHERNFIGFRVALEILMRLK
;
A
#
# COMPACT_ATOMS: atom_id res chain seq x y z
N GLY A 1 -16.10 -39.03 -40.56
CA GLY A 1 -15.34 -37.88 -40.03
C GLY A 1 -14.05 -37.78 -40.79
N GLY A 2 -13.91 -36.75 -41.62
CA GLY A 2 -12.68 -36.52 -42.40
C GLY A 2 -11.58 -35.84 -41.56
N PRO A 3 -10.35 -35.72 -42.10
CA PRO A 3 -9.20 -35.10 -41.42
C PRO A 3 -9.48 -33.70 -40.87
N LEU A 4 -10.32 -32.92 -41.56
CA LEU A 4 -10.79 -31.59 -41.14
C LEU A 4 -11.61 -31.63 -39.84
N GLY A 5 -12.43 -32.67 -39.63
CA GLY A 5 -13.25 -32.82 -38.42
C GLY A 5 -12.43 -33.19 -37.19
N LEU A 6 -11.35 -33.95 -37.36
CA LEU A 6 -10.40 -34.27 -36.29
C LEU A 6 -9.55 -33.05 -35.91
N PHE A 7 -9.12 -32.26 -36.91
CA PHE A 7 -8.39 -31.02 -36.67
C PHE A 7 -9.23 -29.98 -35.93
N LEU A 8 -10.49 -29.78 -36.33
CA LEU A 8 -11.45 -28.91 -35.65
C LEU A 8 -11.70 -29.36 -34.21
N ALA A 9 -11.92 -30.66 -33.97
CA ALA A 9 -12.14 -31.18 -32.62
C ALA A 9 -10.90 -30.99 -31.72
N TRP A 10 -9.70 -31.24 -32.25
CA TRP A 10 -8.44 -31.06 -31.52
C TRP A 10 -8.21 -29.58 -31.17
N SER A 11 -8.41 -28.66 -32.12
CA SER A 11 -8.30 -27.22 -31.88
C SER A 11 -9.31 -26.71 -30.85
N ILE A 12 -10.56 -27.19 -30.87
CA ILE A 12 -11.58 -26.85 -29.86
C ILE A 12 -11.17 -27.37 -28.48
N MET A 13 -10.59 -28.57 -28.39
CA MET A 13 -10.11 -29.14 -27.12
C MET A 13 -8.93 -28.35 -26.56
N GLU A 14 -8.01 -27.88 -27.42
CA GLU A 14 -6.85 -27.08 -27.03
C GLU A 14 -7.29 -25.71 -26.49
N ASP A 15 -8.26 -25.05 -27.15
CA ASP A 15 -8.84 -23.78 -26.71
C ASP A 15 -9.62 -23.92 -25.38
N GLN A 16 -10.42 -24.98 -25.22
CA GLN A 16 -11.08 -25.30 -23.95
C GLN A 16 -10.06 -25.54 -22.82
N SER A 17 -8.93 -26.22 -23.12
CA SER A 17 -7.88 -26.45 -22.14
C SER A 17 -7.17 -25.17 -21.73
N PHE A 18 -6.94 -24.23 -22.65
CA PHE A 18 -6.35 -22.94 -22.32
C PHE A 18 -7.31 -22.10 -21.46
N MET A 19 -8.60 -22.11 -21.81
CA MET A 19 -9.64 -21.39 -21.09
C MET A 19 -9.84 -21.89 -19.65
N GLN A 20 -9.61 -23.19 -19.40
CA GLN A 20 -9.63 -23.78 -18.06
C GLN A 20 -8.57 -23.15 -17.14
N LEU A 21 -7.42 -22.72 -17.67
CA LEU A 21 -6.35 -22.13 -16.85
C LEU A 21 -6.84 -20.90 -16.08
N PHE A 22 -7.73 -20.09 -16.64
CA PHE A 22 -8.30 -18.94 -15.95
C PHE A 22 -9.16 -19.33 -14.74
N TRP A 23 -9.86 -20.46 -14.80
CA TRP A 23 -10.60 -20.99 -13.65
C TRP A 23 -9.63 -21.51 -12.59
N ASP A 24 -8.57 -22.19 -13.01
CA ASP A 24 -7.55 -22.73 -12.11
C ASP A 24 -6.75 -21.63 -11.40
N LEU A 25 -6.63 -20.44 -11.98
CA LEU A 25 -6.09 -19.25 -11.29
C LEU A 25 -6.94 -18.84 -10.08
N GLY A 26 -8.23 -19.17 -10.05
CA GLY A 26 -9.13 -18.94 -8.93
C GLY A 26 -9.20 -20.07 -7.92
N ASP A 27 -8.51 -21.19 -8.14
CA ASP A 27 -8.56 -22.35 -7.25
C ASP A 27 -7.99 -22.03 -5.86
N THR A 28 -8.48 -22.65 -4.80
CA THR A 28 -7.98 -22.44 -3.42
C THR A 28 -6.59 -23.03 -3.21
N SER A 29 -6.21 -24.06 -3.99
CA SER A 29 -4.88 -24.66 -3.98
C SER A 29 -3.83 -23.75 -4.62
N ILE A 30 -2.87 -23.30 -3.82
CA ILE A 30 -1.68 -22.57 -4.29
C ILE A 30 -0.96 -23.35 -5.39
N GLY A 31 -0.87 -24.67 -5.25
CA GLY A 31 -0.21 -25.54 -6.23
C GLY A 31 -0.92 -25.61 -7.58
N ARG A 32 -2.26 -25.54 -7.61
CA ARG A 32 -3.02 -25.41 -8.86
C ARG A 32 -2.84 -24.04 -9.49
N ARG A 33 -2.99 -22.96 -8.71
CA ARG A 33 -2.79 -21.59 -9.20
C ARG A 33 -1.40 -21.40 -9.84
N ARG A 34 -0.34 -21.86 -9.16
CA ARG A 34 1.03 -21.76 -9.67
C ARG A 34 1.22 -22.50 -11.00
N ARG A 35 0.68 -23.73 -11.11
CA ARG A 35 0.74 -24.50 -12.35
C ARG A 35 -0.03 -23.83 -13.48
N ALA A 36 -1.20 -23.26 -13.18
CA ALA A 36 -2.01 -22.54 -14.15
C ALA A 36 -1.28 -21.31 -14.71
N VAL A 37 -0.60 -20.52 -13.87
CA VAL A 37 0.24 -19.39 -14.33
C VAL A 37 1.34 -19.87 -15.26
N GLN A 38 2.06 -20.93 -14.88
CA GLN A 38 3.17 -21.45 -15.68
C GLN A 38 2.70 -21.95 -17.05
N LEU A 39 1.66 -22.80 -17.08
CA LEU A 39 1.08 -23.32 -18.31
C LEU A 39 0.56 -22.18 -19.20
N MET A 40 -0.11 -21.17 -18.63
CA MET A 40 -0.61 -20.02 -19.38
C MET A 40 0.53 -19.28 -20.08
N VAL A 41 1.63 -19.02 -19.38
CA VAL A 41 2.79 -18.33 -19.96
C VAL A 41 3.45 -19.17 -21.04
N ASP A 42 3.60 -20.46 -20.83
CA ASP A 42 4.22 -21.37 -21.80
C ASP A 42 3.37 -21.50 -23.08
N THR A 43 2.05 -21.65 -22.94
CA THR A 43 1.12 -21.64 -24.08
C THR A 43 1.18 -20.32 -24.84
N LEU A 44 1.11 -19.18 -24.14
CA LEU A 44 1.16 -17.86 -24.78
C LEU A 44 2.50 -17.61 -25.49
N LYS A 45 3.62 -18.10 -24.95
CA LYS A 45 4.93 -18.00 -25.61
C LYS A 45 4.95 -18.82 -26.90
N ALA A 46 4.42 -20.04 -26.88
CA ALA A 46 4.35 -20.90 -28.06
C ALA A 46 3.49 -20.25 -29.16
N GLU A 47 2.34 -19.68 -28.80
CA GLU A 47 1.47 -18.96 -29.75
C GLU A 47 2.14 -17.70 -30.31
N GLN A 48 2.83 -16.92 -29.47
CA GLN A 48 3.53 -15.72 -29.93
C GLN A 48 4.68 -16.05 -30.89
N GLN A 49 5.34 -17.21 -30.72
CA GLN A 49 6.38 -17.69 -31.63
C GLN A 49 5.83 -18.22 -32.96
N ARG A 50 4.61 -18.74 -32.97
CA ARG A 50 3.92 -19.20 -34.18
C ARG A 50 3.44 -18.03 -35.04
N GLY A 51 3.12 -16.89 -34.41
CA GLY A 51 2.77 -15.64 -35.10
C GLY A 51 3.98 -14.84 -35.62
N SER A 52 3.73 -13.79 -36.42
CA SER A 52 4.75 -12.79 -36.75
C SER A 52 5.06 -11.98 -35.48
N GLY A 53 6.14 -12.32 -34.78
CA GLY A 53 6.47 -11.93 -33.40
C GLY A 53 6.52 -10.45 -33.01
N GLU A 54 6.03 -9.53 -33.83
CA GLU A 54 5.94 -8.09 -33.54
C GLU A 54 4.56 -7.63 -33.02
N LYS A 55 3.48 -8.39 -33.24
CA LYS A 55 2.11 -8.00 -32.85
C LYS A 55 1.52 -8.99 -31.84
N PHE A 56 0.64 -8.49 -30.96
CA PHE A 56 -0.18 -9.29 -30.05
C PHE A 56 -0.79 -10.50 -30.78
N SER A 57 -0.55 -11.71 -30.28
CA SER A 57 -1.49 -12.80 -30.57
C SER A 57 -2.86 -12.46 -29.97
N SER A 58 -3.94 -12.90 -30.62
CA SER A 58 -5.32 -12.74 -30.11
C SER A 58 -5.43 -13.26 -28.68
N ASP A 59 -4.71 -14.33 -28.38
CA ASP A 59 -4.78 -15.04 -27.11
C ASP A 59 -4.05 -14.29 -26.01
N LEU A 60 -2.92 -13.63 -26.34
CA LEU A 60 -2.22 -12.75 -25.40
C LEU A 60 -3.06 -11.53 -25.05
N GLU A 61 -3.65 -10.87 -26.06
CA GLU A 61 -4.54 -9.73 -25.84
C GLU A 61 -5.77 -10.12 -25.02
N TYR A 62 -6.39 -11.25 -25.37
CA TYR A 62 -7.51 -11.83 -24.64
C TYR A 62 -7.14 -12.13 -23.18
N SER A 63 -5.97 -12.74 -22.96
CA SER A 63 -5.48 -13.10 -21.64
C SER A 63 -5.29 -11.87 -20.77
N VAL A 64 -4.61 -10.84 -21.28
CA VAL A 64 -4.42 -9.58 -20.54
C VAL A 64 -5.77 -8.95 -20.17
N LYS A 65 -6.70 -8.83 -21.13
CA LYS A 65 -8.06 -8.29 -20.87
C LYS A 65 -8.81 -9.08 -19.81
N ARG A 66 -8.76 -10.42 -19.88
CA ARG A 66 -9.43 -11.30 -18.93
C ARG A 66 -8.79 -11.24 -17.54
N LEU A 67 -7.46 -11.15 -17.49
CA LEU A 67 -6.70 -11.00 -16.26
C LEU A 67 -7.01 -9.69 -15.54
N VAL A 68 -7.05 -8.56 -16.27
CA VAL A 68 -7.43 -7.25 -15.72
C VAL A 68 -8.86 -7.28 -15.17
N ARG A 69 -9.82 -7.84 -15.91
CA ARG A 69 -11.21 -7.97 -15.44
C ARG A 69 -11.33 -8.79 -14.16
N GLY A 70 -10.53 -9.84 -13.99
CA GLY A 70 -10.59 -10.67 -12.78
C GLY A 70 -10.02 -10.01 -11.52
N LEU A 71 -9.30 -8.89 -11.64
CA LEU A 71 -8.81 -8.13 -10.48
C LEU A 71 -9.97 -7.59 -9.61
N THR A 72 -11.12 -7.31 -10.21
CA THR A 72 -12.32 -6.83 -9.50
C THR A 72 -13.26 -7.97 -9.08
N SER A 73 -12.86 -9.23 -9.25
CA SER A 73 -13.69 -10.37 -8.85
C SER A 73 -13.87 -10.43 -7.33
N PHE A 74 -15.09 -10.77 -6.90
CA PHE A 74 -15.44 -11.03 -5.50
C PHE A 74 -15.19 -12.49 -5.08
N ARG A 75 -14.86 -13.38 -6.03
CA ARG A 75 -14.65 -14.80 -5.75
C ARG A 75 -13.32 -15.02 -5.04
N ASP A 76 -13.33 -15.94 -4.09
CA ASP A 76 -12.14 -16.32 -3.32
C ASP A 76 -10.98 -16.69 -4.24
N CYS A 77 -9.77 -16.30 -3.84
CA CYS A 77 -8.51 -16.59 -4.52
C CYS A 77 -8.35 -16.07 -5.97
N VAL A 78 -9.43 -15.66 -6.67
CA VAL A 78 -9.36 -15.16 -8.05
C VAL A 78 -8.48 -13.94 -8.13
N ARG A 79 -8.68 -12.93 -7.27
CA ARG A 79 -7.93 -11.68 -7.33
C ARG A 79 -6.42 -11.88 -7.20
N GLN A 80 -5.99 -12.70 -6.23
CA GLN A 80 -4.57 -12.99 -6.01
C GLN A 80 -3.97 -13.83 -7.14
N GLY A 81 -4.70 -14.81 -7.67
CA GLY A 81 -4.24 -15.63 -8.80
C GLY A 81 -4.13 -14.81 -10.09
N TYR A 82 -5.13 -13.98 -10.37
CA TYR A 82 -5.17 -13.11 -11.54
C TYR A 82 -4.12 -12.00 -11.45
N ALA A 83 -3.91 -11.37 -10.30
CA ALA A 83 -2.84 -10.39 -10.11
C ALA A 83 -1.44 -10.99 -10.31
N SER A 84 -1.23 -12.22 -9.80
CA SER A 84 0.03 -12.96 -9.97
C SER A 84 0.26 -13.34 -11.43
N ALA A 85 -0.77 -13.85 -12.11
CA ALA A 85 -0.74 -14.18 -13.52
C ALA A 85 -0.48 -12.93 -14.38
N LEU A 86 -1.20 -11.83 -14.14
CA LEU A 86 -1.00 -10.56 -14.84
C LEU A 86 0.43 -10.07 -14.68
N THR A 87 0.96 -10.05 -13.46
CA THR A 87 2.36 -9.66 -13.21
C THR A 87 3.34 -10.54 -13.98
N THR A 88 3.11 -11.85 -14.03
CA THR A 88 4.00 -12.80 -14.71
C THR A 88 3.92 -12.67 -16.23
N VAL A 89 2.71 -12.57 -16.78
CA VAL A 89 2.46 -12.36 -18.22
C VAL A 89 3.11 -11.05 -18.66
N LEU A 90 2.84 -9.93 -17.97
CA LEU A 90 3.46 -8.66 -18.31
C LEU A 90 4.99 -8.75 -18.20
N SER A 91 5.54 -9.30 -17.12
CA SER A 91 7.00 -9.44 -16.96
C SER A 91 7.65 -10.27 -18.05
N THR A 92 6.92 -11.24 -18.61
CA THR A 92 7.37 -12.10 -19.72
C THR A 92 7.31 -11.38 -21.05
N PHE A 93 6.16 -10.78 -21.37
CA PHE A 93 5.88 -10.17 -22.68
C PHE A 93 6.15 -8.66 -22.62
N LYS A 94 7.43 -8.29 -22.46
CA LYS A 94 7.84 -6.89 -22.28
C LYS A 94 7.67 -6.02 -23.50
N LYS A 95 7.89 -6.58 -24.69
CA LYS A 95 7.89 -5.85 -25.95
C LYS A 95 6.49 -5.82 -26.57
N GLU A 96 5.75 -6.90 -26.35
CA GLU A 96 4.50 -7.21 -27.02
C GLU A 96 3.31 -6.50 -26.36
N VAL A 97 3.37 -6.22 -25.05
CA VAL A 97 2.25 -5.63 -24.30
C VAL A 97 2.59 -4.22 -23.81
N PRO A 98 2.07 -3.13 -24.41
CA PRO A 98 2.27 -1.78 -23.89
C PRO A 98 1.65 -1.61 -22.50
N ARG A 99 2.45 -1.14 -21.54
CA ARG A 99 2.01 -1.00 -20.14
C ARG A 99 1.00 0.14 -19.98
N SER A 100 1.07 1.15 -20.83
CA SER A 100 0.07 2.22 -20.95
C SER A 100 -1.32 1.66 -21.21
N ASP A 101 -1.43 0.70 -22.13
CA ASP A 101 -2.72 0.15 -22.54
C ASP A 101 -3.31 -0.71 -21.41
N VAL A 102 -2.45 -1.43 -20.70
CA VAL A 102 -2.85 -2.20 -19.52
C VAL A 102 -3.31 -1.27 -18.40
N LEU A 103 -2.61 -0.15 -18.18
CA LEU A 103 -3.03 0.86 -17.21
C LEU A 103 -4.41 1.42 -17.56
N THR A 104 -4.63 1.78 -18.83
CA THR A 104 -5.95 2.23 -19.30
C THR A 104 -7.03 1.17 -19.08
N GLN A 105 -6.74 -0.11 -19.35
CA GLN A 105 -7.67 -1.20 -19.08
C GLN A 105 -7.96 -1.36 -17.58
N ILE A 106 -6.97 -1.19 -16.71
CA ILE A 106 -7.14 -1.22 -15.24
C ILE A 106 -8.04 -0.07 -14.80
N ASP A 107 -7.79 1.15 -15.27
CA ASP A 107 -8.58 2.32 -14.90
C ASP A 107 -10.04 2.18 -15.35
N GLN A 108 -10.26 1.68 -16.58
CA GLN A 108 -11.59 1.38 -17.10
C GLN A 108 -12.30 0.28 -16.29
N ALA A 109 -11.59 -0.82 -15.98
CA ALA A 109 -12.17 -1.94 -15.24
C ALA A 109 -12.48 -1.59 -13.77
N THR A 110 -11.85 -0.54 -13.23
CA THR A 110 -11.95 -0.15 -11.82
C THR A 110 -12.67 1.19 -11.62
N GLN A 111 -13.34 1.70 -12.65
CA GLN A 111 -14.05 2.97 -12.59
C GLN A 111 -15.20 2.90 -11.59
N ILE A 112 -15.18 3.81 -10.60
CA ILE A 112 -16.24 3.91 -9.59
C ILE A 112 -17.29 4.89 -10.10
N THR A 113 -18.52 4.41 -10.29
CA THR A 113 -19.68 5.25 -10.63
C THR A 113 -20.52 5.51 -9.38
N SER A 114 -21.43 6.49 -9.43
CA SER A 114 -22.25 6.90 -8.27
C SER A 114 -23.26 5.85 -7.77
N LYS A 115 -23.45 4.75 -8.51
CA LYS A 115 -24.48 3.72 -8.24
C LYS A 115 -23.92 2.37 -7.77
N VAL A 116 -22.66 2.30 -7.35
CA VAL A 116 -22.05 1.03 -6.92
C VAL A 116 -22.41 0.67 -5.47
N SER A 117 -22.58 -0.63 -5.19
CA SER A 117 -22.78 -1.10 -3.82
C SER A 117 -21.49 -0.97 -2.99
N SER A 118 -21.58 -1.01 -1.64
CA SER A 118 -20.38 -0.93 -0.78
C SER A 118 -19.39 -2.09 -1.03
N ASN A 119 -19.90 -3.29 -1.35
CA ASN A 119 -19.08 -4.46 -1.66
C ASN A 119 -18.40 -4.32 -3.02
N GLU A 120 -19.14 -3.90 -4.03
CA GLU A 120 -18.60 -3.64 -5.37
C GLU A 120 -17.56 -2.51 -5.33
N HIS A 121 -17.84 -1.43 -4.58
CA HIS A 121 -16.89 -0.35 -4.38
C HIS A 121 -15.57 -0.86 -3.80
N LYS A 122 -15.62 -1.72 -2.77
CA LYS A 122 -14.42 -2.38 -2.21
C LYS A 122 -13.68 -3.19 -3.29
N ASP A 123 -14.40 -3.96 -4.09
CA ASP A 123 -13.78 -4.84 -5.09
C ASP A 123 -13.13 -4.04 -6.24
N LEU A 124 -13.70 -2.89 -6.63
CA LEU A 124 -13.11 -1.95 -7.56
C LEU A 124 -11.83 -1.31 -7.00
N LEU A 125 -11.84 -0.87 -5.73
CA LEU A 125 -10.65 -0.31 -5.07
C LEU A 125 -9.51 -1.33 -4.99
N LEU A 126 -9.84 -2.58 -4.62
CA LEU A 126 -8.86 -3.65 -4.57
C LEU A 126 -8.33 -3.98 -5.97
N GLY A 127 -9.21 -4.06 -6.98
CA GLY A 127 -8.79 -4.27 -8.37
C GLY A 127 -7.79 -3.22 -8.85
N ARG A 128 -8.03 -1.94 -8.53
CA ARG A 128 -7.13 -0.83 -8.86
C ARG A 128 -5.78 -0.98 -8.17
N LEU A 129 -5.80 -1.24 -6.86
CA LEU A 129 -4.59 -1.44 -6.07
C LEU A 129 -3.72 -2.58 -6.62
N PHE A 130 -4.31 -3.74 -6.88
CA PHE A 130 -3.56 -4.88 -7.46
C PHE A 130 -3.07 -4.61 -8.87
N GLY A 131 -3.85 -3.92 -9.70
CA GLY A 131 -3.45 -3.55 -11.05
C GLY A 131 -2.23 -2.63 -11.06
N TYR A 132 -2.24 -1.57 -10.25
CA TYR A 132 -1.09 -0.66 -10.14
C TYR A 132 0.14 -1.35 -9.53
N LEU A 133 -0.04 -2.22 -8.53
CA LEU A 133 1.06 -3.02 -7.98
C LEU A 133 1.64 -4.01 -9.02
N ALA A 134 0.81 -4.61 -9.87
CA ALA A 134 1.29 -5.46 -10.96
C ALA A 134 2.18 -4.66 -11.94
N LEU A 135 1.74 -3.46 -12.34
CA LEU A 135 2.54 -2.56 -13.19
C LEU A 135 3.84 -2.11 -12.50
N GLN A 136 3.78 -1.82 -11.21
CA GLN A 136 4.96 -1.48 -10.41
C GLN A 136 5.97 -2.64 -10.39
N ARG A 137 5.50 -3.87 -10.13
CA ARG A 137 6.36 -5.06 -10.13
C ARG A 137 6.97 -5.37 -11.49
N CYS A 138 6.30 -5.00 -12.57
CA CYS A 138 6.83 -5.15 -13.92
C CYS A 138 7.81 -4.04 -14.34
N GLY A 139 8.05 -3.04 -13.49
CA GLY A 139 9.00 -1.95 -13.72
C GLY A 139 8.47 -0.81 -14.59
N PHE A 140 7.14 -0.69 -14.79
CA PHE A 140 6.57 0.40 -15.59
C PHE A 140 6.96 1.79 -15.06
N PHE A 141 6.90 1.95 -13.73
CA PHE A 141 7.23 3.20 -13.04
C PHE A 141 8.74 3.44 -12.87
N ASN A 142 9.60 2.59 -13.43
CA ASN A 142 11.06 2.79 -13.44
C ASN A 142 11.52 3.54 -14.69
N THR A 143 10.59 3.97 -15.55
CA THR A 143 10.89 4.58 -16.85
C THR A 143 10.08 5.86 -17.06
N LYS A 144 10.61 6.78 -17.88
CA LYS A 144 9.92 8.05 -18.21
C LYS A 144 8.59 7.86 -18.95
N HIS A 145 8.32 6.67 -19.49
CA HIS A 145 7.04 6.36 -20.15
C HIS A 145 5.83 6.43 -19.21
N CYS A 146 6.02 6.35 -17.89
CA CYS A 146 4.93 6.47 -16.92
C CYS A 146 4.50 7.91 -16.64
N LEU A 147 5.33 8.92 -17.00
CA LEU A 147 5.12 10.31 -16.62
C LEU A 147 3.77 10.89 -17.07
N PRO A 148 3.26 10.61 -18.29
CA PRO A 148 1.93 11.10 -18.70
C PRO A 148 0.77 10.57 -17.85
N TYR A 149 0.97 9.47 -17.13
CA TYR A 149 -0.08 8.76 -16.39
C TYR A 149 0.06 8.91 -14.87
N ILE A 150 1.18 9.44 -14.39
CA ILE A 150 1.55 9.34 -12.97
C ILE A 150 0.58 10.08 -12.05
N GLU A 151 0.03 11.21 -12.52
CA GLU A 151 -0.98 11.98 -11.80
C GLU A 151 -2.23 11.13 -11.52
N GLY A 152 -2.80 10.54 -12.58
CA GLY A 152 -3.97 9.67 -12.46
C GLY A 152 -3.71 8.43 -11.59
N VAL A 153 -2.49 7.88 -11.62
CA VAL A 153 -2.11 6.76 -10.74
C VAL A 153 -2.11 7.18 -9.26
N TYR A 154 -1.54 8.34 -8.92
CA TYR A 154 -1.58 8.85 -7.55
C TYR A 154 -3.01 9.21 -7.12
N GLU A 155 -3.80 9.85 -7.97
CA GLU A 155 -5.23 10.10 -7.71
C GLU A 155 -5.99 8.80 -7.45
N GLY A 156 -5.73 7.77 -8.27
CA GLY A 156 -6.30 6.45 -8.11
C GLY A 156 -5.94 5.80 -6.78
N LEU A 157 -4.67 5.88 -6.35
CA LEU A 157 -4.19 5.37 -5.07
C LEU A 157 -4.73 6.16 -3.87
N TRP A 158 -4.83 7.47 -3.99
CA TRP A 158 -5.49 8.29 -2.98
C TRP A 158 -6.98 7.95 -2.86
N GLY A 159 -7.64 7.62 -3.96
CA GLY A 159 -9.00 7.06 -3.94
C GLY A 159 -9.10 5.73 -3.18
N VAL A 160 -8.09 4.85 -3.28
CA VAL A 160 -8.00 3.63 -2.47
C VAL A 160 -7.79 3.95 -0.98
N TYR A 161 -6.87 4.86 -0.69
CA TYR A 161 -6.56 5.32 0.66
C TYR A 161 -7.79 5.91 1.36
N ASP A 162 -8.51 6.81 0.68
CA ASP A 162 -9.66 7.50 1.27
C ASP A 162 -10.94 6.65 1.28
N GLY A 163 -11.02 5.64 0.41
CA GLY A 163 -12.22 4.84 0.21
C GLY A 163 -12.54 3.91 1.37
N LYS A 164 -11.54 3.21 1.92
CA LYS A 164 -11.69 2.27 3.04
C LYS A 164 -10.48 2.30 3.95
N VAL A 165 -10.71 2.47 5.26
CA VAL A 165 -9.66 2.52 6.30
C VAL A 165 -8.70 1.32 6.23
N TYR A 166 -9.23 0.10 6.08
CA TYR A 166 -8.40 -1.11 6.02
C TYR A 166 -7.58 -1.26 4.73
N LEU A 167 -7.75 -0.38 3.74
CA LEU A 167 -6.94 -0.33 2.52
C LEU A 167 -5.85 0.73 2.60
N GLN A 168 -5.85 1.61 3.60
CA GLN A 168 -4.91 2.73 3.71
C GLN A 168 -3.46 2.27 3.75
N GLU A 169 -3.16 1.25 4.54
CA GLU A 169 -1.81 0.68 4.65
C GLU A 169 -1.31 0.16 3.30
N ALA A 170 -2.15 -0.62 2.61
CA ALA A 170 -1.78 -1.19 1.32
C ALA A 170 -1.65 -0.11 0.23
N ALA A 171 -2.50 0.92 0.26
CA ALA A 171 -2.39 2.08 -0.62
C ALA A 171 -1.11 2.89 -0.34
N ALA A 172 -0.80 3.15 0.93
CA ALA A 172 0.42 3.83 1.36
C ALA A 172 1.69 3.07 0.94
N HIS A 173 1.67 1.74 1.05
CA HIS A 173 2.75 0.90 0.56
C HIS A 173 2.92 1.02 -0.96
N ALA A 174 1.83 0.95 -1.73
CA ALA A 174 1.86 1.12 -3.19
C ALA A 174 2.38 2.52 -3.59
N ILE A 175 1.91 3.57 -2.92
CA ILE A 175 2.39 4.95 -3.08
C ILE A 175 3.90 4.99 -2.87
N THR A 176 4.39 4.46 -1.74
CA THR A 176 5.81 4.42 -1.41
C THR A 176 6.65 3.73 -2.49
N LEU A 177 6.21 2.55 -2.97
CA LEU A 177 6.93 1.80 -4.00
C LEU A 177 7.01 2.57 -5.32
N ILE A 178 5.91 3.19 -5.75
CA ILE A 178 5.86 3.96 -7.00
C ILE A 178 6.66 5.25 -6.87
N THR A 179 6.52 5.99 -5.77
CA THR A 179 7.34 7.16 -5.47
C THR A 179 8.82 6.82 -5.54
N ARG A 180 9.25 5.73 -4.91
CA ARG A 180 10.65 5.24 -4.97
C ARG A 180 11.10 4.85 -6.37
N SER A 181 10.19 4.41 -7.22
CA SER A 181 10.50 4.02 -8.60
C SER A 181 10.71 5.27 -9.47
N VAL A 182 9.83 6.26 -9.35
CA VAL A 182 9.90 7.52 -10.10
C VAL A 182 11.06 8.40 -9.61
N ALA A 183 11.34 8.41 -8.30
CA ALA A 183 12.43 9.19 -7.72
C ALA A 183 13.80 8.88 -8.34
N GLN A 184 14.01 7.64 -8.83
CA GLN A 184 15.26 7.23 -9.47
C GLN A 184 15.62 8.05 -10.72
N PHE A 185 14.64 8.70 -11.37
CA PHE A 185 14.89 9.49 -12.58
C PHE A 185 14.19 10.86 -12.59
N ASP A 186 13.18 11.08 -11.76
CA ASP A 186 12.52 12.37 -11.58
C ASP A 186 12.04 12.58 -10.13
N PRO A 187 12.95 12.98 -9.22
CA PRO A 187 12.62 13.26 -7.83
C PRO A 187 11.52 14.31 -7.65
N SER A 188 11.51 15.36 -8.48
CA SER A 188 10.53 16.45 -8.36
C SER A 188 9.11 15.95 -8.60
N VAL A 189 8.89 15.19 -9.67
CA VAL A 189 7.59 14.61 -9.99
C VAL A 189 7.17 13.57 -8.96
N SER A 190 8.11 12.78 -8.44
CA SER A 190 7.80 11.68 -7.53
C SER A 190 7.11 12.15 -6.22
N VAL A 191 7.36 13.38 -5.76
CA VAL A 191 6.64 13.97 -4.60
C VAL A 191 5.47 14.86 -4.89
N LYS A 192 5.41 15.43 -6.10
CA LYS A 192 4.43 16.47 -6.43
C LYS A 192 3.02 16.09 -5.93
N PHE A 193 2.68 14.80 -6.02
CA PHE A 193 1.36 14.26 -5.70
C PHE A 193 1.19 13.73 -4.27
N ILE A 194 2.23 13.75 -3.43
CA ILE A 194 2.17 13.29 -2.03
C ILE A 194 2.46 14.42 -1.01
N THR A 195 3.22 15.44 -1.40
CA THR A 195 3.68 16.53 -0.50
C THR A 195 2.54 17.17 0.30
N SER A 196 1.43 17.54 -0.35
CA SER A 196 0.29 18.20 0.30
C SER A 196 -0.37 17.36 1.41
N ARG A 197 -0.36 16.04 1.28
CA ARG A 197 -0.91 15.13 2.30
C ARG A 197 0.11 14.86 3.39
N LEU A 198 1.36 14.57 3.03
CA LEU A 198 2.41 14.28 4.00
C LEU A 198 2.76 15.49 4.87
N SER A 199 2.60 16.72 4.37
CA SER A 199 2.82 17.93 5.17
C SER A 199 1.88 18.04 6.37
N LYS A 200 0.76 17.32 6.37
CA LYS A 200 -0.22 17.29 7.47
C LYS A 200 0.20 16.37 8.62
N VAL A 201 1.17 15.48 8.42
CA VAL A 201 1.62 14.51 9.44
C VAL A 201 2.25 15.19 10.65
N PHE A 202 2.88 16.35 10.48
CA PHE A 202 3.46 17.11 11.60
C PHE A 202 2.76 18.45 11.82
N ASP A 203 1.57 18.62 11.28
CA ASP A 203 0.75 19.80 11.52
C ASP A 203 0.25 19.79 12.97
N PRO A 204 0.47 20.86 13.77
CA PRO A 204 0.08 20.89 15.18
C PRO A 204 -1.40 20.62 15.42
N HIS A 205 -2.28 21.12 14.55
CA HIS A 205 -3.72 20.90 14.66
C HIS A 205 -4.07 19.44 14.41
N THR A 206 -3.49 18.81 13.39
CA THR A 206 -3.66 17.39 13.09
C THR A 206 -3.15 16.50 14.24
N LEU A 207 -2.00 16.83 14.83
CA LEU A 207 -1.46 16.13 15.99
C LEU A 207 -2.36 16.27 17.22
N GLN A 208 -2.88 17.48 17.48
CA GLN A 208 -3.77 17.73 18.61
C GLN A 208 -5.09 16.95 18.47
N LEU A 209 -5.75 17.02 17.31
CA LEU A 209 -6.97 16.26 17.04
C LEU A 209 -6.78 14.75 17.25
N PHE A 210 -5.61 14.26 16.86
CA PHE A 210 -5.28 12.86 17.03
C PHE A 210 -5.03 12.49 18.49
N ALA A 211 -4.27 13.31 19.24
CA ALA A 211 -4.08 13.14 20.67
C ALA A 211 -5.42 13.19 21.43
N ASP A 212 -6.28 14.17 21.13
CA ASP A 212 -7.61 14.28 21.73
C ASP A 212 -8.47 13.05 21.44
N SER A 213 -8.36 12.48 20.23
CA SER A 213 -9.06 11.24 19.88
C SER A 213 -8.55 10.04 20.67
N LEU A 214 -7.25 9.97 20.98
CA LEU A 214 -6.69 8.91 21.81
C LEU A 214 -7.19 9.04 23.27
N ASP A 215 -7.23 10.25 23.79
CA ASP A 215 -7.71 10.53 25.15
C ASP A 215 -9.21 10.24 25.31
N GLN A 216 -10.03 10.63 24.33
CA GLN A 216 -11.47 10.29 24.29
C GLN A 216 -11.69 8.78 24.23
N LEU A 217 -10.93 8.09 23.37
CA LEU A 217 -11.00 6.64 23.30
C LEU A 217 -10.67 6.03 24.64
N ASP A 218 -9.68 6.53 25.39
CA ASP A 218 -9.31 6.01 26.73
C ASP A 218 -10.37 6.32 27.81
N GLY A 219 -11.08 7.44 27.72
CA GLY A 219 -12.18 7.82 28.61
C GLY A 219 -13.46 6.98 28.46
N ASP A 220 -13.92 6.71 27.23
CA ASP A 220 -15.28 6.20 26.96
C ASP A 220 -15.58 4.75 27.43
N GLN A 221 -14.60 3.84 27.53
CA GLN A 221 -14.77 2.52 28.20
C GLN A 221 -14.35 2.52 29.66
N HIS A 222 -13.73 3.57 30.20
CA HIS A 222 -13.62 3.67 31.66
C HIS A 222 -15.02 3.79 32.26
N MET A 223 -15.95 4.44 31.55
CA MET A 223 -17.38 4.46 31.87
C MET A 223 -18.07 3.11 31.65
N MET A 224 -17.80 2.40 30.54
CA MET A 224 -18.41 1.06 30.34
C MET A 224 -17.92 -0.02 31.32
N GLN A 225 -16.72 0.11 31.90
CA GLN A 225 -16.25 -0.82 32.94
C GLN A 225 -16.78 -0.51 34.34
N ILE A 226 -17.31 0.70 34.57
CA ILE A 226 -18.02 1.04 35.81
C ILE A 226 -19.46 0.52 35.76
N ASP A 227 -20.09 0.55 34.58
CA ASP A 227 -21.49 0.11 34.40
C ASP A 227 -21.68 -1.42 34.42
N ASP A 228 -20.62 -2.22 34.23
CA ASP A 228 -20.70 -3.69 34.35
C ASP A 228 -20.67 -4.18 35.83
N ALA A 229 -20.60 -3.25 36.80
CA ALA A 229 -20.67 -3.55 38.23
C ALA A 229 -22.05 -3.29 38.87
N ASP A 230 -23.00 -2.64 38.17
CA ASP A 230 -24.36 -2.41 38.67
C ASP A 230 -25.42 -2.53 37.57
N ASP A 231 -26.32 -3.48 37.80
CA ASP A 231 -27.57 -3.84 37.11
C ASP A 231 -28.08 -3.07 35.87
N ALA A 232 -28.39 -3.88 34.86
CA ALA A 232 -29.54 -3.84 33.96
C ALA A 232 -30.45 -2.58 33.96
N GLN A 233 -30.25 -1.68 32.99
CA GLN A 233 -31.38 -0.98 32.35
C GLN A 233 -31.06 -0.45 30.94
N LYS A 234 -31.96 -0.77 30.01
CA LYS A 234 -31.97 -0.33 28.60
C LYS A 234 -31.89 1.19 28.46
N SER A 235 -31.01 1.68 27.59
CA SER A 235 -31.23 2.96 26.89
C SER A 235 -30.65 2.91 25.48
N LYS A 236 -31.54 3.05 24.49
CA LYS A 236 -31.18 3.34 23.10
C LYS A 236 -30.84 4.82 23.02
N THR A 237 -29.65 5.16 22.53
CA THR A 237 -29.43 6.52 22.04
C THR A 237 -28.60 6.49 20.76
N HIS A 238 -29.30 6.68 19.64
CA HIS A 238 -28.72 7.16 18.41
C HIS A 238 -28.12 8.54 18.67
N ASN A 239 -26.84 8.76 18.32
CA ASN A 239 -26.44 10.09 17.93
C ASN A 239 -25.54 10.09 16.70
N LYS A 240 -26.10 10.68 15.65
CA LYS A 240 -25.54 10.89 14.33
C LYS A 240 -25.05 12.34 14.33
N LYS A 241 -23.74 12.58 14.49
CA LYS A 241 -23.17 13.91 14.22
C LYS A 241 -22.43 13.89 12.90
N LYS A 242 -23.10 14.48 11.91
CA LYS A 242 -22.52 15.02 10.68
C LYS A 242 -21.77 16.28 11.07
N ASP A 243 -20.49 16.35 10.75
CA ASP A 243 -19.84 17.64 10.49
C ASP A 243 -19.22 17.61 9.09
N ALA A 244 -19.65 18.58 8.29
CA ALA A 244 -19.17 18.85 6.95
C ALA A 244 -18.69 20.30 6.93
N SER A 245 -17.40 20.51 6.66
CA SER A 245 -16.84 21.60 5.86
C SER A 245 -15.31 21.65 6.05
N GLY A 246 -14.57 21.75 4.95
CA GLY A 246 -13.11 21.87 4.94
C GLY A 246 -12.40 20.65 4.34
N VAL A 247 -11.96 20.79 3.10
CA VAL A 247 -10.94 19.98 2.38
C VAL A 247 -10.61 18.60 2.99
N GLY A 248 -11.60 17.71 2.96
CA GLY A 248 -11.48 16.32 2.51
C GLY A 248 -10.46 15.37 3.15
N LEU A 249 -10.02 15.54 4.40
CA LEU A 249 -9.62 14.37 5.20
C LEU A 249 -10.78 14.06 6.14
N ARG A 250 -11.60 13.07 5.79
CA ARG A 250 -12.40 12.39 6.81
C ARG A 250 -11.40 11.66 7.71
N LEU A 251 -11.00 12.27 8.82
CA LEU A 251 -10.10 11.67 9.83
C LEU A 251 -10.81 10.54 10.60
N ASN A 252 -11.45 9.61 9.87
CA ASN A 252 -11.98 8.37 10.46
C ASN A 252 -10.88 7.31 10.62
N SER A 253 -9.63 7.63 10.26
CA SER A 253 -8.46 6.77 10.45
C SER A 253 -7.20 7.61 10.69
N PRO A 254 -6.30 7.18 11.59
CA PRO A 254 -5.09 7.91 11.92
C PRO A 254 -4.18 8.15 10.71
N PRO A 255 -3.40 9.25 10.69
CA PRO A 255 -2.34 9.49 9.71
C PRO A 255 -1.18 8.47 9.73
N CYS A 256 -1.28 7.36 10.46
CA CYS A 256 -0.21 6.38 10.62
C CYS A 256 0.30 5.86 9.27
N ALA A 257 -0.58 5.60 8.31
CA ALA A 257 -0.17 5.21 6.96
C ALA A 257 0.50 6.36 6.18
N LEU A 258 0.17 7.62 6.44
CA LEU A 258 0.91 8.79 5.90
C LEU A 258 2.29 8.92 6.55
N LEU A 259 2.38 8.72 7.86
CA LEU A 259 3.66 8.69 8.56
C LEU A 259 4.54 7.56 8.02
N ASP A 260 3.99 6.38 7.77
CA ASP A 260 4.70 5.24 7.19
C ASP A 260 5.34 5.60 5.83
N ILE A 261 4.60 6.27 4.93
CA ILE A 261 5.15 6.78 3.66
C ILE A 261 6.36 7.69 3.93
N LEU A 262 6.22 8.64 4.87
CA LEU A 262 7.28 9.60 5.20
C LEU A 262 8.53 8.90 5.72
N LEU A 263 8.38 7.97 6.67
CA LEU A 263 9.48 7.23 7.27
C LEU A 263 10.22 6.38 6.22
N ARG A 264 9.49 5.64 5.38
CA ARG A 264 10.07 4.75 4.35
C ARG A 264 10.77 5.49 3.20
N LEU A 265 10.34 6.70 2.86
CA LEU A 265 10.97 7.49 1.79
C LEU A 265 12.29 8.12 2.21
N ARG A 266 12.46 8.42 3.51
CA ARG A 266 13.55 9.27 4.03
C ARG A 266 14.97 8.82 3.65
N LYS A 267 15.39 7.60 3.99
CA LYS A 267 16.80 7.17 3.84
C LYS A 267 17.27 7.11 2.39
N ARG A 268 16.42 6.60 1.48
CA ARG A 268 16.78 6.46 0.06
C ARG A 268 17.03 7.82 -0.59
N LEU A 269 16.23 8.81 -0.17
CA LEU A 269 16.39 10.18 -0.61
C LEU A 269 17.65 10.80 0.00
N GLU A 270 17.92 10.62 1.29
CA GLU A 270 19.19 11.08 1.91
C GLU A 270 20.42 10.54 1.17
N SER A 271 20.40 9.29 0.67
CA SER A 271 21.49 8.73 -0.16
C SER A 271 21.55 9.27 -1.60
N GLU A 272 20.41 9.64 -2.20
CA GLU A 272 20.33 10.25 -3.54
C GLU A 272 20.60 11.77 -3.52
N MET A 273 20.58 12.37 -2.31
CA MET A 273 20.81 13.78 -2.01
C MET A 273 22.22 14.09 -1.48
N ALA A 274 23.04 13.06 -1.22
CA ALA A 274 24.44 13.31 -0.91
C ALA A 274 25.04 14.10 -2.09
N PRO A 275 25.70 15.25 -1.85
CA PRO A 275 26.37 15.97 -2.91
C PRO A 275 27.28 14.98 -3.62
N ASN A 276 27.07 14.78 -4.92
CA ASN A 276 28.08 14.15 -5.74
C ASN A 276 29.29 15.08 -5.61
N ASP A 277 30.45 14.59 -5.17
CA ASP A 277 31.67 15.41 -4.98
C ASP A 277 32.11 16.16 -6.27
N ASN A 278 31.44 15.90 -7.39
CA ASN A 278 31.62 16.53 -8.70
C ASN A 278 30.51 17.54 -9.10
N ALA A 279 29.55 17.87 -8.23
CA ALA A 279 28.50 18.84 -8.55
C ALA A 279 29.00 20.29 -8.27
N PRO A 280 29.00 21.19 -9.26
CA PRO A 280 29.46 22.55 -9.06
C PRO A 280 28.44 23.31 -8.21
N ASP A 281 28.93 23.88 -7.11
CA ASP A 281 28.26 24.70 -6.10
C ASP A 281 27.10 24.04 -5.34
N GLY A 282 27.27 23.96 -4.02
CA GLY A 282 26.38 23.35 -3.01
C GLY A 282 24.99 23.98 -2.84
N ILE A 283 24.29 24.23 -3.93
CA ILE A 283 22.88 24.61 -3.97
C ILE A 283 22.10 23.34 -4.34
N PRO A 284 21.23 22.82 -3.45
CA PRO A 284 20.31 21.75 -3.82
C PRO A 284 19.52 22.21 -5.05
N PRO A 285 19.41 21.42 -6.13
CA PRO A 285 18.78 21.90 -7.36
C PRO A 285 17.39 22.49 -7.09
N ALA A 286 16.96 23.50 -7.85
CA ALA A 286 15.67 24.17 -7.62
C ALA A 286 14.45 23.21 -7.60
N ALA A 287 14.61 22.00 -8.17
CA ALA A 287 13.69 20.87 -8.12
C ALA A 287 13.38 20.31 -6.69
N PHE A 288 14.14 20.70 -5.67
CA PHE A 288 14.10 20.06 -4.34
C PHE A 288 13.31 20.82 -3.26
N LYS A 289 12.83 22.04 -3.53
CA LYS A 289 11.95 22.78 -2.60
C LYS A 289 10.72 21.99 -2.10
N PRO A 290 10.03 21.16 -2.93
CA PRO A 290 8.86 20.39 -2.49
C PRO A 290 9.15 19.34 -1.41
N TRP A 291 10.42 18.99 -1.17
CA TRP A 291 10.84 17.91 -0.28
C TRP A 291 11.30 18.36 1.12
N THR A 292 11.37 19.67 1.36
CA THR A 292 11.93 20.27 2.59
C THR A 292 11.34 19.73 3.90
N PHE A 293 10.08 19.28 3.91
CA PHE A 293 9.45 18.72 5.11
C PHE A 293 9.82 17.24 5.38
N VAL A 294 10.15 16.46 4.34
CA VAL A 294 10.59 15.05 4.44
C VAL A 294 12.00 14.97 5.03
N HIS A 295 12.85 15.97 4.77
CA HIS A 295 14.24 16.01 5.24
C HIS A 295 14.41 16.35 6.72
N LYS A 296 13.39 16.90 7.38
CA LYS A 296 13.49 17.23 8.80
C LYS A 296 13.41 15.95 9.62
N ASN A 297 14.52 15.55 10.24
CA ASN A 297 14.69 14.31 10.99
C ASN A 297 13.53 14.02 11.97
N PRO A 298 12.68 12.99 11.72
CA PRO A 298 11.64 12.55 12.65
C PRO A 298 12.11 12.17 14.05
N LEU A 299 13.39 11.83 14.24
CA LEU A 299 13.98 11.48 15.54
C LEU A 299 14.55 12.71 16.29
N ALA A 300 14.58 13.89 15.66
CA ALA A 300 15.19 15.07 16.25
C ALA A 300 14.17 16.05 16.86
N GLY A 301 14.55 16.68 17.98
CA GLY A 301 13.73 17.68 18.67
C GLY A 301 12.37 17.13 19.11
N GLY A 302 11.34 17.98 19.12
CA GLY A 302 9.97 17.59 19.50
C GLY A 302 9.27 16.63 18.53
N ARG A 303 9.87 16.26 17.39
CA ARG A 303 9.25 15.39 16.39
C ARG A 303 9.20 13.93 16.80
N LEU A 304 10.18 13.47 17.58
CA LEU A 304 10.15 12.10 18.11
C LEU A 304 8.87 11.88 18.90
N ARG A 305 8.50 12.85 19.75
CA ARG A 305 7.25 12.82 20.50
C ARG A 305 6.03 12.76 19.58
N SER A 306 6.01 13.54 18.49
CA SER A 306 4.94 13.48 17.50
C SER A 306 4.83 12.10 16.83
N VAL A 307 5.97 11.49 16.47
CA VAL A 307 6.03 10.12 15.93
C VAL A 307 5.50 9.11 16.95
N MET A 308 5.87 9.28 18.22
CA MET A 308 5.39 8.44 19.32
C MET A 308 3.87 8.49 19.47
N VAL A 309 3.24 9.67 19.35
CA VAL A 309 1.76 9.77 19.36
C VAL A 309 1.13 8.84 18.31
N TYR A 310 1.66 8.80 17.09
CA TYR A 310 1.16 7.88 16.04
C TYR A 310 1.35 6.41 16.38
N LEU A 311 2.55 6.05 16.88
CA LEU A 311 2.89 4.69 17.28
C LEU A 311 2.00 4.20 18.43
N TRP A 312 1.71 5.07 19.39
CA TRP A 312 0.82 4.83 20.53
C TRP A 312 -0.62 4.50 20.13
N GLY A 313 -1.09 5.08 19.03
CA GLY A 313 -2.43 4.78 18.50
C GLY A 313 -2.53 3.44 17.77
N THR A 314 -1.42 2.85 17.32
CA THR A 314 -1.44 1.62 16.50
C THR A 314 -2.21 0.42 17.11
N PRO A 315 -2.25 0.20 18.44
CA PRO A 315 -3.07 -0.86 19.04
C PRO A 315 -4.58 -0.53 19.04
N MET A 316 -4.93 0.76 19.02
CA MET A 316 -6.31 1.23 19.20
C MET A 316 -7.13 1.31 17.91
N TYR A 317 -6.49 1.24 16.73
CA TYR A 317 -7.17 1.36 15.44
C TYR A 317 -7.09 0.06 14.63
N HIS A 318 -8.19 -0.28 13.95
CA HIS A 318 -8.26 -1.42 13.03
C HIS A 318 -8.20 -0.96 11.56
N PRO A 319 -7.39 -1.59 10.70
CA PRO A 319 -6.48 -2.70 10.99
C PRO A 319 -5.27 -2.21 11.81
N ARG A 320 -4.74 -3.09 12.66
CA ARG A 320 -3.56 -2.78 13.48
C ARG A 320 -2.36 -2.59 12.55
N LEU A 321 -1.85 -1.37 12.49
CA LEU A 321 -0.79 -0.96 11.57
C LEU A 321 0.59 -1.37 12.11
N HIS A 322 0.89 -2.67 12.08
CA HIS A 322 2.18 -3.21 12.53
C HIS A 322 3.36 -2.68 11.68
N SER A 323 3.12 -2.38 10.40
CA SER A 323 4.15 -1.89 9.48
C SER A 323 4.74 -0.53 9.86
N LEU A 324 4.03 0.30 10.64
CA LEU A 324 4.54 1.58 11.08
C LEU A 324 5.68 1.40 12.11
N TRP A 325 5.57 0.41 12.99
CA TRP A 325 6.65 0.05 13.91
C TRP A 325 7.89 -0.43 13.16
N ASP A 326 7.70 -1.27 12.14
CA ASP A 326 8.82 -1.72 11.30
C ASP A 326 9.54 -0.53 10.66
N SER A 327 8.80 0.41 10.04
CA SER A 327 9.38 1.62 9.44
C SER A 327 10.08 2.53 10.44
N PHE A 328 9.54 2.64 11.66
CA PHE A 328 10.17 3.43 12.72
C PHE A 328 11.46 2.78 13.20
N LEU A 329 11.46 1.47 13.46
CA LEU A 329 12.65 0.76 13.90
C LEU A 329 13.72 0.71 12.81
N ASP A 330 13.33 0.48 11.55
CA ASP A 330 14.23 0.61 10.40
C ASP A 330 14.89 2.00 10.44
N LEU A 331 14.12 3.08 10.61
CA LEU A 331 14.68 4.42 10.71
C LEU A 331 15.66 4.60 11.88
N VAL A 332 15.32 4.10 13.08
CA VAL A 332 16.19 4.20 14.26
C VAL A 332 17.52 3.50 14.02
N PHE A 333 17.49 2.23 13.60
CA PHE A 333 18.68 1.41 13.44
C PHE A 333 19.49 1.74 12.18
N GLU A 334 18.88 2.42 11.21
CA GLU A 334 19.58 2.97 10.05
C GLU A 334 20.18 4.37 10.29
N SER A 335 19.82 5.02 11.40
CA SER A 335 20.38 6.30 11.80
C SER A 335 21.68 6.13 12.62
N PRO A 336 22.42 7.21 12.91
CA PRO A 336 23.54 7.16 13.86
C PRO A 336 23.14 6.73 15.28
N PHE A 337 21.84 6.71 15.60
CA PHE A 337 21.29 6.28 16.90
C PHE A 337 21.05 4.76 16.93
N ASN A 338 22.00 3.95 16.46
CA ASN A 338 21.85 2.49 16.37
C ASN A 338 22.58 1.70 17.47
N ASP A 339 23.29 2.39 18.36
CA ASP A 339 23.94 1.79 19.51
C ASP A 339 23.00 1.71 20.72
N ALA A 340 23.30 0.81 21.64
CA ALA A 340 22.48 0.58 22.83
C ALA A 340 22.30 1.82 23.70
N VAL A 341 23.34 2.63 23.88
CA VAL A 341 23.28 3.82 24.74
C VAL A 341 22.30 4.84 24.15
N SER A 342 22.39 5.09 22.85
CA SER A 342 21.49 6.00 22.15
C SER A 342 20.04 5.52 22.18
N VAL A 343 19.79 4.24 21.83
CA VAL A 343 18.43 3.68 21.78
C VAL A 343 17.79 3.67 23.16
N PHE A 344 18.48 3.17 24.18
CA PHE A 344 17.95 3.10 25.54
C PHE A 344 17.88 4.47 26.24
N GLY A 345 18.71 5.44 25.82
CA GLY A 345 18.69 6.79 26.36
C GLY A 345 17.62 7.70 25.76
N THR A 346 17.14 7.42 24.54
CA THR A 346 16.25 8.36 23.80
C THR A 346 14.93 7.74 23.35
N VAL A 347 14.96 6.53 22.79
CA VAL A 347 13.77 5.88 22.20
C VAL A 347 13.05 5.00 23.22
N TRP A 348 13.81 4.21 23.99
CA TRP A 348 13.24 3.30 24.98
C TRP A 348 12.39 3.98 26.06
N PRO A 349 12.77 5.14 26.65
CA PRO A 349 11.97 5.76 27.70
C PRO A 349 10.53 6.10 27.25
N GLU A 350 10.36 6.51 26.00
CA GLU A 350 9.05 6.77 25.40
C GLU A 350 8.23 5.48 25.19
N ILE A 351 8.89 4.38 24.81
CA ILE A 351 8.27 3.06 24.64
C ILE A 351 7.87 2.50 26.00
N ASP A 352 8.80 2.48 26.96
CA ASP A 352 8.62 1.91 28.30
C ASP A 352 7.53 2.63 29.07
N GLY A 353 7.61 3.97 29.10
CA GLY A 353 6.62 4.83 29.71
C GLY A 353 5.21 4.53 29.19
N HIS A 354 5.07 4.35 27.87
CA HIS A 354 3.75 4.21 27.26
C HIS A 354 3.17 2.80 27.30
N PHE A 355 4.00 1.77 27.06
CA PHE A 355 3.52 0.39 26.93
C PHE A 355 3.46 -0.36 28.26
N PHE A 356 4.34 -0.05 29.22
CA PHE A 356 4.45 -0.80 30.47
C PHE A 356 4.07 0.02 31.71
N VAL A 357 4.38 1.32 31.73
CA VAL A 357 4.21 2.16 32.93
C VAL A 357 2.83 2.83 32.98
N THR A 358 2.33 3.35 31.86
CA THR A 358 1.06 4.08 31.85
C THR A 358 -0.09 3.11 32.09
N LYS A 359 -0.89 3.36 33.14
CA LYS A 359 -2.12 2.61 33.43
C LYS A 359 -3.21 2.99 32.42
N VAL A 360 -3.17 2.35 31.26
CA VAL A 360 -4.08 2.60 30.12
C VAL A 360 -4.84 1.33 29.79
N ARG A 361 -5.94 1.48 29.06
CA ARG A 361 -6.72 0.38 28.50
C ARG A 361 -5.90 -0.62 27.68
N TYR A 362 -6.28 -1.89 27.77
CA TYR A 362 -5.67 -3.07 27.13
C TYR A 362 -4.21 -3.38 27.56
N PRO A 363 -3.95 -3.54 28.87
CA PRO A 363 -2.59 -3.75 29.38
C PRO A 363 -1.93 -4.99 28.77
N HIS A 364 -2.67 -6.08 28.54
CA HIS A 364 -2.10 -7.29 27.93
C HIS A 364 -1.69 -7.08 26.46
N GLU A 365 -2.49 -6.37 25.68
CA GLU A 365 -2.18 -6.12 24.27
C GLU A 365 -1.04 -5.11 24.13
N ARG A 366 -1.04 -4.07 24.95
CA ARG A 366 0.05 -3.09 25.03
C ARG A 366 1.33 -3.76 25.48
N ASN A 367 1.32 -4.52 26.56
CA ASN A 367 2.49 -5.28 27.02
C ASN A 367 2.98 -6.22 25.93
N PHE A 368 2.09 -6.93 25.22
CA PHE A 368 2.47 -7.80 24.11
C PHE A 368 3.18 -7.02 22.99
N ILE A 369 2.64 -5.88 22.56
CA ILE A 369 3.27 -5.03 21.54
C ILE A 369 4.60 -4.47 22.06
N GLY A 370 4.64 -3.98 23.29
CA GLY A 370 5.85 -3.49 23.95
C GLY A 370 6.95 -4.56 24.00
N PHE A 371 6.63 -5.80 24.41
CA PHE A 371 7.57 -6.90 24.42
C PHE A 371 8.04 -7.28 23.01
N ARG A 372 7.15 -7.25 22.01
CA ARG A 372 7.55 -7.48 20.61
C ARG A 372 8.51 -6.41 20.11
N VAL A 373 8.23 -5.13 20.38
CA VAL A 373 9.11 -4.02 20.01
C VAL A 373 10.45 -4.12 20.74
N ALA A 374 10.44 -4.47 22.03
CA ALA A 374 11.65 -4.71 22.81
C ALA A 374 12.50 -5.84 22.20
N LEU A 375 11.88 -6.95 21.81
CA LEU A 375 12.58 -8.06 21.16
C LEU A 375 13.19 -7.62 19.82
N GLU A 376 12.45 -6.91 18.98
CA GLU A 376 12.97 -6.37 17.71
C GLU A 376 14.14 -5.41 17.93
N ILE A 377 14.08 -4.55 18.95
CA ILE A 377 15.19 -3.68 19.33
C ILE A 377 16.41 -4.53 19.72
N LEU A 378 16.24 -5.48 20.64
CA LEU A 378 17.33 -6.34 21.13
C LEU A 378 17.98 -7.16 20.01
N MET A 379 17.21 -7.62 19.03
CA MET A 379 17.74 -8.37 17.88
C MET A 379 18.54 -7.52 16.89
N ARG A 380 18.34 -6.19 16.89
CA ARG A 380 18.97 -5.25 15.94
C ARG A 380 20.11 -4.43 16.53
N LEU A 381 20.23 -4.39 17.86
CA LEU A 381 21.37 -3.79 18.54
C LEU A 381 22.66 -4.53 18.17
N LYS A 382 23.69 -3.77 17.83
CA LYS A 382 25.02 -4.29 17.48
C LYS A 382 25.92 -4.43 18.69
#